data_AF-A0A945YI88-F1
#
_entry.id   AF-A0A945YI88-F1
#
_cell.length_a   1.000
_cell.length_b   1.000
_cell.length_c   1.000
_cell.angle_alpha   90.00
_cell.angle_beta   90.00
_cell.angle_gamma   90.00
#
_symmetry.space_group_name_H-M   'P 1'
#
loop_
_entity.id
_entity.type
_entity.pdbx_description
1 polymer ?
#
loop_
_entity_poly.entity_id
_entity_poly.type
_entity_poly.pdbx_seq_one_letter_code
_entity_poly.pdbx_strand_id
1 'polypeptide(L)' 'MAEGSLEIEKVVSNETDVYVFIKITANKFKTRSIHHFVVKNELEVEFNIYDDSQVIATTMNSY' A
#
# COMPACT_ATOMS: atom_id res chain seq x y z
N MET A 1 -19.30 11.97 -2.87
CA MET A 1 -18.39 11.00 -3.51
C MET A 1 -17.28 10.76 -2.52
N ALA A 2 -16.94 9.50 -2.21
CA ALA A 2 -15.82 9.24 -1.30
C ALA A 2 -14.53 9.68 -2.00
N GLU A 3 -13.89 10.72 -1.50
CA GLU A 3 -12.66 11.28 -2.05
C GLU A 3 -11.50 10.42 -1.55
N GLY A 4 -11.29 9.29 -2.22
CA GLY A 4 -10.19 8.37 -1.98
C GLY A 4 -9.13 8.50 -3.06
N SER A 5 -7.85 8.55 -2.68
CA SER A 5 -6.73 8.55 -3.63
C SER A 5 -5.64 7.57 -3.22
N LEU A 6 -5.06 6.90 -4.21
CA LEU A 6 -3.85 6.11 -4.09
C LEU A 6 -2.75 6.78 -4.93
N GLU A 7 -1.68 7.18 -4.26
CA GLU A 7 -0.52 7.83 -4.88
C GLU A 7 0.69 6.92 -4.74
N ILE A 8 1.34 6.58 -5.86
CA ILE A 8 2.62 5.86 -5.84
C ILE A 8 3.71 6.87 -5.51
N GLU A 9 4.28 6.79 -4.31
CA GLU A 9 5.37 7.66 -3.87
C GLU A 9 6.73 7.16 -4.42
N LYS A 10 6.90 5.83 -4.52
CA LYS A 10 8.16 5.21 -4.95
C LYS A 10 7.93 3.78 -5.43
N VAL A 11 8.71 3.35 -6.41
CA VAL A 11 8.87 1.94 -6.79
C VAL A 11 10.34 1.57 -6.66
N VAL A 12 10.62 0.43 -6.04
CA VAL A 12 11.95 -0.20 -6.05
C VAL A 12 11.79 -1.67 -6.39
N SER A 13 12.79 -2.24 -7.05
CA SER A 13 12.84 -3.68 -7.33
C SER A 13 14.21 -4.25 -7.04
N ASN A 14 14.25 -5.52 -6.69
CA ASN A 14 15.46 -6.31 -6.55
C ASN A 14 15.18 -7.75 -7.00
N GLU A 15 15.88 -8.22 -8.03
CA GLU A 15 15.68 -9.55 -8.62
C GLU A 15 14.20 -9.84 -8.94
N THR A 16 13.54 -10.65 -8.12
CA THR A 16 12.13 -11.03 -8.27
C THR A 16 11.17 -10.13 -7.53
N ASP A 17 11.65 -9.32 -6.60
CA ASP A 17 10.84 -8.58 -5.64
C ASP A 17 10.61 -7.14 -6.12
N VAL A 18 9.35 -6.71 -6.10
CA VAL A 18 8.96 -5.34 -6.40
C VAL A 18 8.22 -4.76 -5.21
N TYR A 19 8.65 -3.59 -4.73
CA TYR A 19 8.03 -2.86 -3.64
C TYR A 19 7.50 -1.53 -4.17
N VAL A 20 6.21 -1.32 -4.02
CA VAL A 20 5.50 -0.08 -4.37
C VAL A 20 5.10 0.60 -3.07
N PHE A 21 5.68 1.76 -2.81
CA PHE A 21 5.33 2.61 -1.68
C PHE A 21 4.15 3.48 -2.09
N ILE A 22 3.05 3.35 -1.35
CA ILE A 22 1.78 3.96 -1.67
C ILE A 22 1.33 4.82 -0.52
N LYS A 23 0.91 6.05 -0.83
CA LYS A 23 0.18 6.91 0.06
C LYS A 23 -1.31 6.80 -0.23
N ILE A 24 -2.06 6.46 0.80
CA ILE A 24 -3.51 6.24 0.75
C ILE A 24 -4.18 7.40 1.46
N THR A 25 -5.11 8.06 0.78
CA THR A 25 -6.00 9.07 1.39
C THR A 25 -7.43 8.60 1.21
N ALA A 26 -8.24 8.63 2.27
CA ALA A 26 -9.67 8.35 2.20
C ALA A 26 -10.42 9.16 3.27
N ASN A 27 -11.25 10.13 2.87
CA ASN A 27 -11.89 11.05 3.83
C ASN A 27 -10.86 11.74 4.75
N LYS A 28 -10.93 11.55 6.07
CA LYS A 28 -9.95 12.07 7.05
C LYS A 28 -8.72 11.18 7.22
N PHE A 29 -8.72 10.00 6.61
CA PHE A 29 -7.68 9.02 6.75
C PHE A 29 -6.54 9.28 5.76
N LYS A 30 -5.30 9.30 6.26
CA LYS A 30 -4.07 9.36 5.48
C LYS A 30 -3.10 8.35 6.06
N THR A 31 -2.69 7.36 5.27
CA THR A 31 -1.67 6.38 5.68
C THR A 31 -0.69 6.09 4.57
N ARG A 32 0.35 5.33 4.91
CA ARG A 32 1.24 4.69 3.96
C ARG A 32 1.06 3.18 3.99
N SER A 33 1.25 2.57 2.83
CA SER A 33 1.28 1.13 2.63
C SER A 33 2.42 0.78 1.68
N ILE A 34 2.94 -0.43 1.79
CA ILE A 34 3.87 -1.02 0.84
C ILE A 34 3.17 -2.22 0.21
N HIS A 35 2.95 -2.17 -1.09
CA HIS A 35 2.53 -3.32 -1.86
C HIS A 35 3.79 -4.00 -2.39
N HIS A 36 4.02 -5.22 -1.93
CA HIS A 36 5.13 -6.06 -2.36
C HIS A 36 4.60 -7.19 -3.20
N PHE A 37 5.16 -7.39 -4.39
CA PHE A 37 4.85 -8.54 -5.20
C PHE A 37 6.11 -9.18 -5.76
N VAL A 38 6.04 -10.50 -5.96
CA VAL A 38 7.14 -11.30 -6.50
C VAL A 38 6.80 -11.70 -7.93
N VAL A 39 7.70 -11.42 -8.87
CA VAL A 39 7.57 -11.79 -10.28
C VAL A 39 8.53 -12.93 -10.60
N LYS A 40 8.01 -14.05 -11.09
CA LYS A 40 8.79 -15.19 -11.59
C LYS A 40 8.25 -15.61 -12.95
N ASN A 41 9.14 -15.78 -13.94
CA ASN A 41 8.75 -16.13 -15.31
C ASN A 41 7.66 -15.18 -15.87
N GLU A 42 7.86 -13.88 -15.68
CA GLU A 42 6.94 -12.81 -16.13
C GLU A 42 5.54 -12.84 -15.49
N LEU A 43 5.32 -13.69 -14.49
CA LEU A 43 4.07 -13.81 -13.76
C LEU A 43 4.23 -13.33 -12.33
N GLU A 44 3.26 -12.56 -11.84
CA GLU A 44 3.11 -12.30 -10.41
C GLU A 44 2.73 -13.61 -9.70
N VAL A 45 3.52 -14.02 -8.73
CA VAL A 45 3.32 -15.29 -8.00
C VAL A 45 3.03 -15.10 -6.51
N GLU A 46 3.32 -13.93 -5.95
CA GLU A 46 3.06 -13.59 -4.55
C GLU A 46 2.69 -12.11 -4.46
N PHE A 47 1.77 -11.77 -3.55
CA PHE A 47 1.34 -10.40 -3.28
C PHE A 47 1.13 -10.20 -1.77
N ASN A 48 1.86 -9.25 -1.20
CA ASN A 48 1.86 -8.91 0.22
C ASN A 48 1.55 -7.41 0.39
N ILE A 49 0.75 -7.09 1.41
CA ILE A 49 0.47 -5.71 1.81
C ILE A 49 1.05 -5.50 3.20
N TYR A 50 1.87 -4.47 3.34
CA TYR A 50 2.34 -3.97 4.62
C TYR A 50 1.76 -2.59 4.84
N ASP A 51 0.81 -2.45 5.77
CA ASP A 51 0.17 -1.19 6.09
C ASP A 51 0.36 -0.81 7.57
N ASP A 52 0.11 0.46 7.88
CA ASP A 52 0.00 0.91 9.26
C ASP A 52 -1.43 0.68 9.78
N SER A 53 -1.77 -0.60 9.98
CA SER A 53 -3.07 -1.05 10.51
C SER A 53 -3.42 -0.43 11.88
N GLN A 54 -2.43 -0.03 12.67
CA GLN A 54 -2.67 0.66 13.96
C GLN A 54 -3.13 2.10 13.75
N VAL A 55 -2.53 2.83 12.80
CA VAL A 55 -3.03 4.17 12.40
C VAL A 55 -4.44 4.06 11.81
N ILE A 56 -4.70 3.01 11.02
CA ILE A 56 -6.06 2.71 10.52
C ILE A 56 -7.04 2.51 11.68
N ALA A 57 -6.75 1.59 12.60
CA ALA A 57 -7.61 1.27 13.72
C ALA A 57 -7.85 2.47 14.65
N THR A 58 -6.81 3.24 14.94
CA THR A 58 -6.91 4.46 15.77
C THR A 58 -7.81 5.50 15.11
N THR A 59 -7.65 5.70 13.81
CA THR A 59 -8.49 6.64 13.05
C THR A 59 -9.94 6.18 13.04
N MET A 60 -10.21 4.89 12.82
CA MET A 60 -11.56 4.34 12.82
C MET A 60 -12.25 4.41 14.19
N ASN A 61 -11.53 4.27 15.29
CA ASN A 61 -12.10 4.41 16.65
C ASN A 61 -12.46 5.86 17.03
N SER A 62 -12.00 6.84 16.25
CA SER A 62 -12.27 8.26 16.46
C SER A 62 -13.40 8.83 15.56
N TYR A 63 -14.06 7.95 14.81
CA TYR A 63 -15.15 8.28 13.88
C TYR A 63 -16.54 8.26 14.52
#